data_AF-N9FKX6-F1
#
_entry.id   AF-N9FKX6-F1
#
_cell.length_a   1.000
_cell.length_b   1.000
_cell.length_c   1.000
_cell.angle_alpha   90.00
_cell.angle_beta   90.00
_cell.angle_gamma   90.00
#
_symmetry.space_group_name_H-M   'P 1'
#
loop_
_entity.id
_entity.type
_entity.pdbx_description
1 polymer ?
#
loop_
_entity_poly.entity_id
_entity_poly.type
_entity_poly.pdbx_seq_one_letter_code
_entity_poly.pdbx_strand_id
1 'polypeptide(L)'
;MNELKLVEISYEIGISGIGEINTISNGADNGANNNLACGFWNSMRHSTTEQAVNNFLSRLPASNSIDNQIQGSGALNIGGHGSEGFLTSGSGHGPQDWQKNFIANWNQVAWGPFLEKLSQRNFPWLKIWSCHTGAGEEGAALLYAIAKVIKKPVMANTGFLFSNNKCRIWQENGAVWQVATPENRPAPISAPSPHFQEYEIMSDIITLGSNSIKSSEIKNINLVFNSHLVNKEELVIDDNEIIKIITKEIISGSKIKIPGKPLAFLNAQIRIRDIRENEILINIYNNKLATNEAENIGFYLSPKLSSLLKSLSGEN
;
A
#
# COMPACT_ATOMS: atom_id res chain seq x y z
N MET A 1 19.82 14.36 8.76
CA MET A 1 18.74 13.44 8.36
C MET A 1 17.86 14.24 7.42
N ASN A 2 17.77 13.87 6.15
CA ASN A 2 16.85 14.56 5.24
C ASN A 2 15.42 14.20 5.66
N GLU A 3 14.60 15.19 5.97
CA GLU A 3 13.21 14.96 6.32
C GLU A 3 12.42 14.66 5.05
N LEU A 4 11.84 13.46 5.01
CA LEU A 4 10.79 13.18 4.05
C LEU A 4 9.62 14.07 4.40
N LYS A 5 9.27 14.97 3.49
CA LYS A 5 8.06 15.75 3.63
C LYS A 5 6.90 14.77 3.50
N LEU A 6 6.10 14.64 4.55
CA LEU A 6 4.84 13.92 4.52
C LEU A 6 3.74 14.95 4.67
N VAL A 7 2.64 14.73 3.96
CA VAL A 7 1.46 15.60 4.08
C VAL A 7 0.46 14.88 4.97
N GLU A 8 0.21 15.43 6.16
CA GLU A 8 -0.85 14.95 7.03
C GLU A 8 -2.20 15.28 6.40
N ILE A 9 -2.98 14.25 6.08
CA ILE A 9 -4.31 14.39 5.48
C ILE A 9 -5.43 14.07 6.49
N SER A 10 -5.10 13.89 7.78
CA SER A 10 -6.11 13.75 8.85
C SER A 10 -7.05 14.95 8.94
N TYR A 11 -6.60 16.15 8.55
CA TYR A 11 -7.42 17.37 8.58
C TYR A 11 -8.36 17.46 7.38
N GLU A 12 -7.99 16.84 6.25
CA GLU A 12 -8.86 16.67 5.08
C GLU A 12 -10.07 15.75 5.38
N ILE A 13 -9.95 14.87 6.38
CA ILE A 13 -11.03 14.00 6.86
C ILE A 13 -12.23 14.81 7.34
N GLY A 14 -12.01 16.01 7.89
CA GLY A 14 -13.08 16.90 8.38
C GLY A 14 -13.55 17.95 7.38
N ILE A 15 -12.82 18.21 6.29
CA ILE A 15 -13.03 19.40 5.43
C ILE A 15 -13.21 19.03 3.94
N SER A 16 -12.66 17.91 3.44
CA SER A 16 -12.58 17.60 1.99
C SER A 16 -13.07 16.20 1.59
N GLY A 17 -14.05 15.64 2.31
CA GLY A 17 -14.87 14.57 1.74
C GLY A 17 -14.31 13.15 1.88
N ILE A 18 -13.82 12.80 3.06
CA ILE A 18 -14.05 11.44 3.53
C ILE A 18 -15.55 11.30 3.77
N GLY A 19 -16.23 10.69 2.80
CA GLY A 19 -17.67 10.49 2.90
C GLY A 19 -18.10 9.63 4.09
N GLU A 20 -19.41 9.66 4.34
CA GLU A 20 -20.03 9.05 5.52
C GLU A 20 -20.01 7.52 5.50
N ILE A 21 -19.69 6.92 4.35
CA ILE A 21 -19.87 5.49 4.09
C ILE A 21 -18.51 4.85 3.81
N ASN A 22 -17.90 4.37 4.89
CA ASN A 22 -16.55 3.83 4.89
C ASN A 22 -16.54 2.30 5.09
N THR A 23 -15.67 1.60 4.38
CA THR A 23 -15.39 0.18 4.62
C THR A 23 -13.90 -0.10 4.47
N ILE A 24 -13.26 -0.66 5.49
CA ILE A 24 -11.82 -0.91 5.51
C ILE A 24 -11.56 -2.40 5.75
N SER A 25 -10.57 -2.95 5.05
CA SER A 25 -10.21 -4.35 5.12
C SER A 25 -9.90 -4.77 6.57
N ASN A 26 -10.35 -5.94 6.99
CA ASN A 26 -10.00 -6.53 8.29
C ASN A 26 -9.02 -7.70 8.19
N GLY A 27 -8.39 -7.88 7.02
CA GLY A 27 -7.38 -8.90 6.83
C GLY A 27 -6.19 -8.69 7.77
N ALA A 28 -5.55 -9.78 8.17
CA ALA A 28 -4.41 -9.75 9.08
C ALA A 28 -3.26 -8.94 8.47
N ASP A 29 -2.74 -7.94 9.19
CA ASP A 29 -1.70 -7.03 8.70
C ASP A 29 -0.77 -6.53 9.81
N ASN A 30 0.06 -5.53 9.49
CA ASN A 30 0.92 -4.82 10.45
C ASN A 30 0.17 -3.79 11.33
N GLY A 31 -1.16 -3.86 11.38
CA GLY A 31 -2.05 -2.93 12.09
C GLY A 31 -2.48 -1.71 11.27
N ALA A 32 -1.97 -1.54 10.04
CA ALA A 32 -2.27 -0.36 9.21
C ALA A 32 -3.76 -0.20 8.90
N ASN A 33 -4.49 -1.29 8.63
CA ASN A 33 -5.92 -1.26 8.36
C ASN A 33 -6.75 -0.94 9.61
N ASN A 34 -6.30 -1.35 10.80
CA ASN A 34 -6.96 -1.00 12.06
C ASN A 34 -6.77 0.49 12.37
N ASN A 35 -5.54 0.98 12.20
CA ASN A 35 -5.22 2.40 12.31
C ASN A 35 -6.02 3.25 11.31
N LEU A 36 -6.14 2.76 10.06
CA LEU A 36 -6.89 3.43 9.02
C LEU A 36 -8.38 3.50 9.38
N ALA A 37 -8.99 2.37 9.77
CA ALA A 37 -10.40 2.35 10.18
C ALA A 37 -10.72 3.26 11.35
N CYS A 38 -9.78 3.46 12.29
CA CYS A 38 -9.99 4.43 13.35
C CYS A 38 -10.09 5.88 12.82
N GLY A 39 -9.37 6.20 11.74
CA GLY A 39 -9.45 7.51 11.09
C GLY A 39 -10.77 7.76 10.35
N PHE A 40 -11.54 6.71 10.06
CA PHE A 40 -12.82 6.79 9.37
C PHE A 40 -13.99 6.67 10.34
N TRP A 41 -14.76 7.74 10.47
CA TRP A 41 -16.01 7.72 11.22
C TRP A 41 -16.96 6.64 10.68
N ASN A 42 -17.61 5.89 11.58
CA ASN A 42 -18.54 4.80 11.25
C ASN A 42 -18.00 3.81 10.19
N SER A 43 -16.69 3.52 10.21
CA SER A 43 -16.11 2.53 9.31
C SER A 43 -16.63 1.14 9.62
N MET A 44 -17.20 0.50 8.60
CA MET A 44 -17.44 -0.95 8.64
C MET A 44 -16.15 -1.70 8.28
N ARG A 45 -16.09 -2.96 8.67
CA ARG A 45 -14.97 -3.86 8.38
C ARG A 45 -15.38 -4.87 7.30
N HIS A 46 -14.45 -5.26 6.43
CA HIS A 46 -14.73 -6.24 5.39
C HIS A 46 -13.56 -7.21 5.17
N SER A 47 -13.90 -8.48 4.91
CA SER A 47 -12.97 -9.56 4.58
C SER A 47 -13.03 -9.96 3.11
N THR A 48 -13.96 -9.42 2.32
CA THR A 48 -14.09 -9.69 0.87
C THR A 48 -14.58 -8.45 0.13
N THR A 49 -14.38 -8.40 -1.19
CA THR A 49 -14.99 -7.42 -2.10
C THR A 49 -16.51 -7.42 -1.95
N GLU A 50 -17.12 -8.60 -1.87
CA GLU A 50 -18.58 -8.72 -1.69
C GLU A 50 -19.05 -8.07 -0.38
N GLN A 51 -18.37 -8.34 0.73
CA GLN A 51 -18.71 -7.73 2.02
C GLN A 51 -18.51 -6.22 1.99
N ALA A 52 -17.45 -5.73 1.34
CA ALA A 52 -17.23 -4.29 1.16
C ALA A 52 -18.41 -3.63 0.44
N VAL A 53 -18.89 -4.25 -0.64
CA VAL A 53 -20.06 -3.78 -1.39
C VAL A 53 -21.33 -3.86 -0.55
N ASN A 54 -21.57 -4.96 0.16
CA ASN A 54 -22.75 -5.11 1.01
C ASN A 54 -22.78 -4.06 2.14
N ASN A 55 -21.62 -3.71 2.70
CA ASN A 55 -21.48 -2.61 3.65
C ASN A 55 -21.87 -1.25 3.05
N PHE A 56 -21.69 -1.04 1.75
CA PHE A 56 -22.16 0.18 1.07
C PHE A 56 -23.66 0.11 0.82
N LEU A 57 -24.15 -1.01 0.27
CA LEU A 57 -25.55 -1.19 -0.08
C LEU A 57 -26.49 -1.12 1.13
N SER A 58 -26.04 -1.49 2.33
CA SER A 58 -26.82 -1.37 3.56
C SER A 58 -27.00 0.07 4.05
N ARG A 59 -26.18 1.01 3.56
CA ARG A 59 -26.19 2.43 3.97
C ARG A 59 -26.63 3.38 2.85
N LEU A 60 -26.60 2.92 1.60
CA LEU A 60 -27.07 3.69 0.46
C LEU A 60 -28.58 3.49 0.28
N PRO A 61 -29.37 4.57 0.19
CA PRO A 61 -30.79 4.45 -0.14
C PRO A 61 -30.97 3.80 -1.51
N ALA A 62 -32.07 3.06 -1.68
CA ALA A 62 -32.45 2.53 -2.99
C ALA A 62 -32.75 3.69 -3.96
N SER A 63 -32.39 3.53 -5.23
CA SER A 63 -32.48 4.59 -6.27
C SER A 63 -33.87 5.19 -6.48
N ASN A 64 -34.91 4.53 -5.97
CA ASN A 64 -36.31 4.88 -6.20
C ASN A 64 -36.92 5.66 -5.03
N SER A 65 -36.16 6.00 -3.98
CA SER A 65 -36.66 6.92 -2.96
C SER A 65 -36.67 8.34 -3.53
N ILE A 66 -37.86 8.81 -3.92
CA ILE A 66 -38.15 10.15 -4.45
C ILE A 66 -37.96 11.28 -3.41
N ASP A 67 -37.39 10.97 -2.24
CA ASP A 67 -37.01 11.99 -1.26
C ASP A 67 -35.79 12.76 -1.73
N ASN A 68 -36.06 13.78 -2.54
CA ASN A 68 -35.18 14.86 -2.99
C ASN A 68 -34.57 15.69 -1.83
N GLN A 69 -34.61 15.20 -0.59
CA GLN A 69 -34.09 15.85 0.61
C GLN A 69 -32.94 15.09 1.28
N ILE A 70 -32.52 13.93 0.77
CA ILE A 70 -31.29 13.31 1.27
C ILE A 70 -30.10 14.12 0.72
N GLN A 71 -29.64 15.07 1.54
CA GLN A 71 -28.29 15.60 1.54
C GLN A 71 -27.33 14.50 1.12
N GLY A 72 -26.65 14.71 0.00
CA GLY A 72 -26.10 13.63 -0.84
C GLY A 72 -25.35 12.59 -0.04
N SER A 73 -25.67 11.31 -0.28
CA SER A 73 -24.90 10.18 0.23
C SER A 73 -23.42 10.50 0.02
N GLY A 74 -22.68 10.68 1.11
CA GLY A 74 -21.28 11.07 1.02
C GLY A 74 -20.48 10.11 0.13
N ALA A 75 -19.29 10.53 -0.26
CA ALA A 75 -18.35 9.67 -1.00
C ALA A 75 -18.26 8.26 -0.40
N LEU A 76 -18.17 7.23 -1.25
CA LEU A 76 -17.86 5.89 -0.77
C LEU A 76 -16.35 5.78 -0.58
N ASN A 77 -15.91 5.24 0.57
CA ASN A 77 -14.50 4.96 0.79
C ASN A 77 -14.30 3.47 1.03
N ILE A 78 -13.41 2.87 0.24
CA ILE A 78 -12.89 1.52 0.45
C ILE A 78 -11.41 1.61 0.78
N GLY A 79 -10.92 0.84 1.75
CA GLY A 79 -9.50 0.86 2.10
C GLY A 79 -8.95 -0.53 2.41
N GLY A 80 -7.63 -0.65 2.22
CA GLY A 80 -6.88 -1.90 2.34
C GLY A 80 -5.41 -1.66 2.00
N HIS A 81 -4.62 -2.73 1.84
CA HIS A 81 -3.27 -2.60 1.29
C HIS A 81 -3.35 -2.46 -0.22
N GLY A 82 -2.40 -1.73 -0.81
CA GLY A 82 -2.32 -1.58 -2.24
C GLY A 82 -0.90 -1.56 -2.78
N SER A 83 -0.85 -1.78 -4.09
CA SER A 83 0.26 -1.53 -4.98
C SER A 83 -0.29 -0.95 -6.28
N GLU A 84 0.57 -0.67 -7.26
CA GLU A 84 0.17 -0.18 -8.57
C GLU A 84 -0.94 -1.04 -9.19
N GLY A 85 -2.11 -0.45 -9.51
CA GLY A 85 -3.24 -1.15 -10.11
C GLY A 85 -3.85 -2.28 -9.28
N PHE A 86 -3.69 -2.24 -7.95
CA PHE A 86 -4.07 -3.34 -7.07
C PHE A 86 -4.52 -2.88 -5.68
N LEU A 87 -5.55 -3.54 -5.14
CA LEU A 87 -6.08 -3.36 -3.78
C LEU A 87 -6.42 -4.71 -3.15
N THR A 88 -6.04 -4.91 -1.89
CA THR A 88 -6.57 -6.00 -1.05
C THR A 88 -7.88 -5.57 -0.37
N SER A 89 -8.99 -6.15 -0.80
CA SER A 89 -10.32 -5.96 -0.25
C SER A 89 -10.66 -7.03 0.82
N GLY A 90 -9.70 -7.41 1.67
CA GLY A 90 -10.01 -8.35 2.76
C GLY A 90 -8.93 -9.29 3.28
N SER A 91 -7.84 -9.49 2.55
CA SER A 91 -6.82 -10.48 2.90
C SER A 91 -5.68 -9.95 3.76
N GLY A 92 -5.47 -8.62 3.82
CA GLY A 92 -4.29 -8.05 4.48
C GLY A 92 -3.00 -8.60 3.86
N HIS A 93 -2.11 -9.15 4.70
CA HIS A 93 -0.89 -9.89 4.34
C HIS A 93 -1.06 -11.43 4.44
N GLY A 94 -2.25 -11.94 4.76
CA GLY A 94 -2.50 -13.38 4.93
C GLY A 94 -2.66 -14.16 3.62
N PRO A 95 -2.98 -15.46 3.65
CA PRO A 95 -3.34 -16.25 2.47
C PRO A 95 -4.49 -15.58 1.70
N GLN A 96 -4.38 -15.54 0.38
CA GLN A 96 -5.23 -14.69 -0.44
C GLN A 96 -6.05 -15.52 -1.42
N ASP A 97 -7.37 -15.37 -1.36
CA ASP A 97 -8.26 -15.85 -2.42
C ASP A 97 -8.45 -14.70 -3.40
N TRP A 98 -7.73 -14.73 -4.52
CA TRP A 98 -7.76 -13.68 -5.53
C TRP A 98 -9.17 -13.42 -6.10
N GLN A 99 -10.08 -14.40 -5.99
CA GLN A 99 -11.46 -14.24 -6.44
C GLN A 99 -12.30 -13.42 -5.45
N LYS A 100 -11.91 -13.42 -4.17
CA LYS A 100 -12.72 -12.80 -3.11
C LYS A 100 -12.10 -11.54 -2.53
N ASN A 101 -10.77 -11.47 -2.52
CA ASN A 101 -10.04 -10.50 -1.69
C ASN A 101 -9.25 -9.48 -2.50
N PHE A 102 -9.27 -9.52 -3.84
CA PHE A 102 -8.52 -8.59 -4.68
C PHE A 102 -9.41 -7.80 -5.61
N ILE A 103 -9.00 -6.56 -5.83
CA ILE A 103 -9.46 -5.71 -6.92
C ILE A 103 -8.25 -5.32 -7.75
N ALA A 104 -8.13 -5.91 -8.94
CA ALA A 104 -7.06 -5.70 -9.91
C ALA A 104 -7.61 -5.75 -11.34
N ASN A 105 -6.88 -5.23 -12.32
CA ASN A 105 -7.38 -5.19 -13.70
C ASN A 105 -7.63 -6.60 -14.28
N TRP A 106 -6.73 -7.55 -14.00
CA TRP A 106 -6.79 -8.91 -14.55
C TRP A 106 -7.87 -9.81 -13.93
N ASN A 107 -8.42 -9.49 -12.75
CA ASN A 107 -9.46 -10.30 -12.10
C ASN A 107 -10.85 -9.65 -12.13
N GLN A 108 -11.14 -8.79 -13.10
CA GLN A 108 -12.44 -8.12 -13.21
C GLN A 108 -13.64 -9.07 -13.18
N VAL A 109 -13.52 -10.28 -13.73
CA VAL A 109 -14.57 -11.30 -13.68
C VAL A 109 -14.99 -11.63 -12.24
N ALA A 110 -14.07 -11.54 -11.28
CA ALA A 110 -14.32 -11.86 -9.87
C ALA A 110 -14.96 -10.69 -9.10
N TRP A 111 -14.43 -9.46 -9.22
CA TRP A 111 -14.95 -8.31 -8.46
C TRP A 111 -16.06 -7.54 -9.18
N GLY A 112 -16.12 -7.58 -10.51
CA GLY A 112 -17.04 -6.83 -11.37
C GLY A 112 -18.50 -7.00 -10.97
N PRO A 113 -19.01 -8.24 -10.84
CA PRO A 113 -20.40 -8.48 -10.47
C PRO A 113 -20.81 -7.90 -9.11
N PHE A 114 -19.87 -7.78 -8.16
CA PHE A 114 -20.15 -7.14 -6.88
C PHE A 114 -20.24 -5.62 -7.04
N LEU A 115 -19.24 -5.00 -7.67
CA LEU A 115 -19.20 -3.55 -7.82
C LEU A 115 -20.32 -3.01 -8.73
N GLU A 116 -20.78 -3.77 -9.72
CA GLU A 116 -21.89 -3.39 -10.60
C GLU A 116 -23.18 -3.10 -9.81
N LYS A 117 -23.39 -3.73 -8.65
CA LYS A 117 -24.54 -3.48 -7.76
C LYS A 117 -24.60 -2.02 -7.29
N LEU A 118 -23.47 -1.32 -7.28
CA LEU A 118 -23.38 0.10 -6.93
C LEU A 118 -23.83 1.01 -8.08
N SER A 119 -23.86 0.54 -9.33
CA SER A 119 -24.14 1.38 -10.50
C SER A 119 -25.51 2.07 -10.49
N GLN A 120 -26.46 1.50 -9.77
CA GLN A 120 -27.81 2.05 -9.60
C GLN A 120 -27.94 2.92 -8.36
N ARG A 121 -26.91 3.05 -7.51
CA ARG A 121 -26.99 3.79 -6.24
C ARG A 121 -26.58 5.25 -6.43
N ASN A 122 -27.18 6.13 -5.61
CA ASN A 122 -26.83 7.54 -5.62
C ASN A 122 -25.65 7.81 -4.68
N PHE A 123 -24.47 8.04 -5.26
CA PHE A 123 -23.29 8.57 -4.60
C PHE A 123 -22.43 9.31 -5.65
N PRO A 124 -21.59 10.27 -5.23
CA PRO A 124 -20.88 11.13 -6.17
C PRO A 124 -19.59 10.50 -6.71
N TRP A 125 -18.86 9.71 -5.90
CA TRP A 125 -17.65 8.98 -6.32
C TRP A 125 -17.27 7.88 -5.33
N LEU A 126 -16.39 6.98 -5.77
CA LEU A 126 -15.70 5.98 -4.94
C LEU A 126 -14.22 6.36 -4.77
N LYS A 127 -13.73 6.42 -3.53
CA LYS A 127 -12.33 6.71 -3.20
C LYS A 127 -11.67 5.48 -2.58
N ILE A 128 -10.51 5.11 -3.11
CA ILE A 128 -9.73 3.94 -2.69
C ILE A 128 -8.54 4.38 -1.84
N TRP A 129 -8.52 3.94 -0.59
CA TRP A 129 -7.51 4.27 0.42
C TRP A 129 -6.51 3.13 0.58
N SER A 130 -5.49 3.17 -0.25
CA SER A 130 -4.38 2.21 -0.27
C SER A 130 -3.15 2.82 -0.94
N CYS A 131 -1.97 2.24 -0.72
CA CYS A 131 -0.74 2.72 -1.35
C CYS A 131 -0.72 2.45 -2.86
N HIS A 132 -0.32 3.44 -3.67
CA HIS A 132 -0.06 3.35 -5.11
C HIS A 132 -1.17 2.78 -6.01
N THR A 133 -2.36 2.48 -5.53
CA THR A 133 -3.40 1.86 -6.36
C THR A 133 -3.75 2.72 -7.57
N GLY A 134 -3.63 4.04 -7.45
CA GLY A 134 -3.82 4.96 -8.57
C GLY A 134 -2.54 5.32 -9.31
N ALA A 135 -1.40 4.67 -9.11
CA ALA A 135 -0.17 4.99 -9.82
C ALA A 135 -0.07 4.27 -11.18
N GLY A 136 0.70 4.85 -12.10
CA GLY A 136 1.12 4.23 -13.35
C GLY A 136 0.01 3.79 -14.29
N GLU A 137 0.39 2.97 -15.27
CA GLU A 137 -0.51 2.49 -16.34
C GLU A 137 -1.58 1.56 -15.75
N GLU A 138 -1.18 0.66 -14.85
CA GLU A 138 -2.08 -0.30 -14.20
C GLU A 138 -3.08 0.39 -13.27
N GLY A 139 -2.67 1.43 -12.54
CA GLY A 139 -3.59 2.23 -11.73
C GLY A 139 -4.59 2.99 -12.59
N ALA A 140 -4.14 3.64 -13.67
CA ALA A 140 -5.05 4.32 -14.59
C ALA A 140 -6.04 3.35 -15.26
N ALA A 141 -5.58 2.14 -15.61
CA ALA A 141 -6.42 1.06 -16.16
C ALA A 141 -7.48 0.60 -15.13
N LEU A 142 -7.03 0.27 -13.91
CA LEU A 142 -7.91 -0.23 -12.85
C LEU A 142 -9.00 0.80 -12.50
N LEU A 143 -8.62 2.07 -12.29
CA LEU A 143 -9.58 3.12 -11.94
C LEU A 143 -10.64 3.29 -13.01
N TYR A 144 -10.24 3.25 -14.29
CA TYR A 144 -11.17 3.31 -15.41
C TYR A 144 -12.08 2.09 -15.47
N ALA A 145 -11.55 0.87 -15.31
CA ALA A 145 -12.34 -0.35 -15.29
C ALA A 145 -13.41 -0.32 -14.18
N ILE A 146 -13.05 0.10 -12.98
CA ILE A 146 -14.01 0.28 -11.87
C ILE A 146 -15.03 1.36 -12.23
N ALA A 147 -14.61 2.51 -12.75
CA ALA A 147 -15.50 3.62 -13.11
C ALA A 147 -16.55 3.19 -14.15
N LYS A 148 -16.16 2.37 -15.15
CA LYS A 148 -17.09 1.78 -16.12
C LYS A 148 -18.14 0.88 -15.45
N VAL A 149 -17.71 0.03 -14.53
CA VAL A 149 -18.59 -0.92 -13.83
C VAL A 149 -19.57 -0.20 -12.92
N ILE A 150 -19.10 0.77 -12.13
CA ILE A 150 -19.95 1.49 -11.17
C ILE A 150 -20.65 2.71 -11.78
N LYS A 151 -20.34 3.09 -13.02
CA LYS A 151 -20.88 4.27 -13.73
C LYS A 151 -20.73 5.58 -12.95
N LYS A 152 -19.64 5.71 -12.19
CA LYS A 152 -19.32 6.87 -11.35
C LYS A 152 -17.81 7.13 -11.37
N PRO A 153 -17.36 8.34 -11.02
CA PRO A 153 -15.94 8.62 -10.84
C PRO A 153 -15.31 7.75 -9.74
N VAL A 154 -14.07 7.35 -9.96
CA VAL A 154 -13.25 6.57 -9.02
C VAL A 154 -11.91 7.24 -8.87
N MET A 155 -11.39 7.29 -7.65
CA MET A 155 -10.07 7.85 -7.39
C MET A 155 -9.23 7.02 -6.42
N ALA A 156 -7.91 7.05 -6.59
CA ALA A 156 -6.96 6.40 -5.70
C ALA A 156 -5.65 7.19 -5.60
N ASN A 157 -4.93 7.00 -4.50
CA ASN A 157 -3.65 7.67 -4.26
C ASN A 157 -2.54 7.09 -5.15
N THR A 158 -1.66 7.95 -5.65
CA THR A 158 -0.49 7.55 -6.45
C THR A 158 0.75 7.19 -5.63
N GLY A 159 0.78 7.51 -4.33
CA GLY A 159 1.95 7.27 -3.48
C GLY A 159 1.69 6.38 -2.27
N PHE A 160 2.63 6.35 -1.33
CA PHE A 160 2.43 5.71 -0.04
C PHE A 160 1.38 6.46 0.81
N LEU A 161 0.57 5.67 1.51
CA LEU A 161 -0.29 6.10 2.60
C LEU A 161 0.18 5.45 3.91
N PHE A 162 0.17 6.23 4.98
CA PHE A 162 0.57 5.79 6.31
C PHE A 162 -0.55 6.05 7.30
N SER A 163 -0.76 5.14 8.25
CA SER A 163 -1.73 5.30 9.33
C SER A 163 -1.13 4.89 10.67
N ASN A 164 -1.53 5.55 11.76
CA ASN A 164 -1.06 5.18 13.10
C ASN A 164 -2.20 4.98 14.11
N ASN A 165 -1.84 4.52 15.31
CA ASN A 165 -2.79 4.22 16.38
C ASN A 165 -3.48 5.47 16.98
N LYS A 166 -3.10 6.67 16.56
CA LYS A 166 -3.79 7.93 16.87
C LYS A 166 -4.75 8.34 15.76
N CYS A 167 -5.07 7.41 14.85
CA CYS A 167 -6.10 7.58 13.82
C CYS A 167 -5.76 8.69 12.82
N ARG A 168 -4.46 8.99 12.69
CA ARG A 168 -3.92 9.96 11.75
C ARG A 168 -3.48 9.27 10.47
N ILE A 169 -3.63 9.98 9.36
CA ILE A 169 -3.32 9.48 8.02
C ILE A 169 -2.38 10.48 7.34
N TRP A 170 -1.32 9.96 6.71
CA TRP A 170 -0.39 10.74 5.91
C TRP A 170 -0.30 10.18 4.50
N GLN A 171 -0.02 11.06 3.55
CA GLN A 171 0.41 10.68 2.21
C GLN A 171 1.86 11.12 1.97
N GLU A 172 2.54 10.34 1.15
CA GLU A 172 3.85 10.68 0.58
C GLU A 172 3.80 12.04 -0.13
N ASN A 173 4.81 12.89 0.06
CA ASN A 173 4.84 14.17 -0.64
C ASN A 173 4.98 13.97 -2.15
N GLY A 174 4.22 14.77 -2.90
CA GLY A 174 4.09 14.61 -4.35
C GLY A 174 3.08 13.54 -4.77
N ALA A 175 2.53 12.75 -3.82
CA ALA A 175 1.39 11.89 -4.11
C ALA A 175 0.17 12.75 -4.44
N VAL A 176 -0.62 12.26 -5.39
CA VAL A 176 -1.87 12.88 -5.82
C VAL A 176 -2.97 11.83 -5.91
N TRP A 177 -4.21 12.30 -5.93
CA TRP A 177 -5.37 11.44 -6.21
C TRP A 177 -5.61 11.39 -7.71
N GLN A 178 -5.29 10.26 -8.35
CA GLN A 178 -5.64 10.04 -9.75
C GLN A 178 -7.13 9.71 -9.84
N VAL A 179 -7.84 10.28 -10.82
CA VAL A 179 -9.29 10.16 -10.98
C VAL A 179 -9.62 9.64 -12.37
N ALA A 180 -10.48 8.62 -12.45
CA ALA A 180 -11.09 8.15 -13.69
C ALA A 180 -12.60 8.38 -13.68
N THR A 181 -13.19 8.56 -14.86
CA THR A 181 -14.66 8.60 -15.06
C THR A 181 -15.08 7.48 -16.01
N PRO A 182 -16.39 7.15 -16.12
CA PRO A 182 -16.85 6.13 -17.06
C PRO A 182 -16.58 6.45 -18.53
N GLU A 183 -16.31 7.71 -18.86
CA GLU A 183 -16.05 8.18 -20.22
C GLU A 183 -14.56 8.43 -20.47
N ASN A 184 -13.77 8.66 -19.42
CA ASN A 184 -12.39 9.08 -19.55
C ASN A 184 -11.46 8.25 -18.66
N ARG A 185 -10.57 7.50 -19.32
CA ARG A 185 -9.38 6.92 -18.69
C ARG A 185 -8.34 8.04 -18.50
N PRO A 186 -7.84 8.28 -17.28
CA PRO A 186 -6.82 9.30 -17.05
C PRO A 186 -5.50 8.89 -17.69
N ALA A 187 -4.67 9.88 -18.05
CA ALA A 187 -3.29 9.64 -18.42
C ALA A 187 -2.52 9.13 -17.19
N PRO A 188 -1.68 8.09 -17.31
CA PRO A 188 -0.93 7.53 -16.20
C PRO A 188 -0.10 8.56 -15.43
N ILE A 189 -0.20 8.54 -14.09
CA ILE A 189 0.63 9.34 -13.19
C ILE A 189 1.58 8.39 -12.46
N SER A 190 2.88 8.50 -12.70
CA SER A 190 3.88 7.71 -11.98
C SER A 190 3.78 7.94 -10.47
N ALA A 191 4.07 6.89 -9.69
CA ALA A 191 4.24 7.04 -8.25
C ALA A 191 5.28 8.13 -7.95
N PRO A 192 5.13 8.89 -6.84
CA PRO A 192 6.18 9.81 -6.40
C PRO A 192 7.50 9.06 -6.37
N SER A 193 8.44 9.52 -7.17
CA SER A 193 9.77 8.92 -7.17
C SER A 193 10.49 9.50 -5.97
N PRO A 194 10.96 8.68 -5.03
CA PRO A 194 11.92 9.18 -4.07
C PRO A 194 13.12 9.70 -4.86
N HIS A 195 13.56 10.92 -4.56
CA HIS A 195 14.78 11.44 -5.14
C HIS A 195 15.94 10.58 -4.61
N PHE A 196 16.33 9.56 -5.37
CA PHE A 196 17.58 8.85 -5.15
C PHE A 196 18.68 9.85 -5.47
N GLN A 197 19.24 10.46 -4.43
CA GLN A 197 20.57 10.98 -4.56
C GLN A 197 21.47 9.74 -4.53
N GLU A 198 21.98 9.36 -5.70
CA GLU A 198 23.08 8.40 -5.81
C GLU A 198 24.29 9.02 -5.09
N TYR A 199 24.30 8.90 -3.76
CA TYR A 199 25.54 9.08 -3.02
C TYR A 199 26.29 7.77 -3.14
N GLU A 200 27.55 7.84 -3.55
CA GLU A 200 28.49 6.77 -3.25
C GLU A 200 28.60 6.67 -1.73
N ILE A 201 27.75 5.85 -1.13
CA ILE A 201 27.90 5.48 0.27
C ILE A 201 29.13 4.56 0.31
N MET A 202 30.29 5.17 0.57
CA MET A 202 31.55 4.48 0.86
C MET A 202 31.57 3.87 2.28
N SER A 203 30.43 3.84 2.97
CA SER A 203 30.34 3.33 4.34
C SER A 203 30.05 1.83 4.33
N ASP A 204 31.01 1.04 4.81
CA ASP A 204 30.82 -0.38 5.17
C ASP A 204 29.95 -0.57 6.43
N ILE A 205 29.41 0.52 7.01
CA ILE A 205 28.56 0.48 8.20
C ILE A 205 27.10 0.64 7.79
N ILE A 206 26.32 -0.38 8.13
CA ILE A 206 24.88 -0.42 8.03
C ILE A 206 24.32 0.23 9.27
N THR A 207 23.68 1.39 9.13
CA THR A 207 23.02 2.02 10.27
C THR A 207 21.51 1.94 10.12
N LEU A 208 20.88 1.03 10.84
CA LEU A 208 19.44 0.88 10.96
C LEU A 208 19.07 1.44 12.33
N GLY A 209 18.58 2.68 12.32
CA GLY A 209 18.33 3.50 13.50
C GLY A 209 19.50 3.59 14.47
N SER A 210 19.32 3.00 15.65
CA SER A 210 20.29 2.97 16.74
C SER A 210 21.33 1.87 16.59
N ASN A 211 21.07 0.87 15.73
CA ASN A 211 21.99 -0.21 15.45
C ASN A 211 22.91 0.16 14.29
N SER A 212 24.21 -0.04 14.49
CA SER A 212 25.23 0.04 13.46
C SER A 212 25.95 -1.30 13.37
N ILE A 213 25.91 -1.94 12.19
CA ILE A 213 26.58 -3.22 11.92
C ILE A 213 27.53 -3.00 10.76
N LYS A 214 28.79 -3.41 10.87
CA LYS A 214 29.66 -3.43 9.67
C LYS A 214 29.25 -4.57 8.75
N SER A 215 29.29 -4.39 7.43
CA SER A 215 28.97 -5.48 6.50
C SER A 215 29.85 -6.72 6.73
N SER A 216 31.10 -6.54 7.20
CA SER A 216 32.02 -7.62 7.61
C SER A 216 31.60 -8.35 8.89
N GLU A 217 30.69 -7.79 9.68
CA GLU A 217 30.15 -8.37 10.92
C GLU A 217 28.81 -9.09 10.66
N ILE A 218 28.31 -9.08 9.42
CA ILE A 218 27.13 -9.87 9.05
C ILE A 218 27.54 -11.31 8.85
N LYS A 219 26.85 -12.21 9.56
CA LYS A 219 27.01 -13.66 9.42
C LYS A 219 26.22 -14.20 8.24
N ASN A 220 24.96 -13.77 8.09
CA ASN A 220 24.12 -14.10 6.95
C ASN A 220 22.95 -13.11 6.82
N ILE A 221 22.34 -13.12 5.64
CA ILE A 221 21.07 -12.47 5.35
C ILE A 221 20.06 -13.55 4.98
N ASN A 222 18.92 -13.54 5.66
CA ASN A 222 17.80 -14.40 5.32
C ASN A 222 16.69 -13.55 4.68
N LEU A 223 16.43 -13.83 3.40
CA LEU A 223 15.39 -13.21 2.59
C LEU A 223 14.15 -14.11 2.59
N VAL A 224 13.05 -13.59 3.09
CA VAL A 224 11.74 -14.25 3.03
C VAL A 224 10.88 -13.51 2.03
N PHE A 225 10.62 -14.12 0.88
CA PHE A 225 9.73 -13.58 -0.14
C PHE A 225 8.28 -13.96 0.19
N ASN A 226 7.40 -12.96 0.21
CA ASN A 226 5.98 -13.17 0.37
C ASN A 226 5.33 -13.27 -1.01
N SER A 227 5.45 -14.44 -1.65
CA SER A 227 4.66 -14.74 -2.84
C SER A 227 3.18 -14.86 -2.45
N HIS A 228 2.28 -14.25 -3.21
CA HIS A 228 0.84 -14.25 -2.89
C HIS A 228 0.15 -15.56 -3.26
N LEU A 229 0.84 -16.45 -3.99
CA LEU A 229 0.20 -17.53 -4.72
C LEU A 229 0.54 -18.91 -4.16
N VAL A 230 1.80 -19.23 -3.80
CA VAL A 230 2.14 -20.52 -3.17
C VAL A 230 3.51 -20.42 -2.50
N ASN A 231 3.60 -20.89 -1.25
CA ASN A 231 4.80 -21.07 -0.42
C ASN A 231 5.68 -19.81 -0.19
N LYS A 232 6.03 -19.57 1.07
CA LYS A 232 7.09 -18.62 1.40
C LYS A 232 8.40 -19.22 0.91
N GLU A 233 9.10 -18.48 0.06
CA GLU A 233 10.45 -18.83 -0.33
C GLU A 233 11.42 -18.14 0.62
N GLU A 234 12.33 -18.94 1.18
CA GLU A 234 13.34 -18.50 2.11
C GLU A 234 14.71 -18.72 1.46
N LEU A 235 15.47 -17.65 1.28
CA LEU A 235 16.82 -17.68 0.74
C LEU A 235 17.80 -17.21 1.81
N VAL A 236 18.71 -18.09 2.20
CA VAL A 236 19.81 -17.77 3.10
C VAL A 236 21.04 -17.42 2.26
N ILE A 237 21.58 -16.24 2.50
CA ILE A 237 22.76 -15.69 1.82
C ILE A 237 23.86 -15.55 2.86
N ASP A 238 24.95 -16.30 2.67
CA ASP A 238 26.17 -16.28 3.48
C ASP A 238 27.41 -15.85 2.67
N ASP A 239 27.23 -15.52 1.39
CA ASP A 239 28.28 -14.95 0.54
C ASP A 239 28.53 -13.47 0.90
N ASN A 240 29.77 -13.17 1.30
CA ASN A 240 30.17 -11.84 1.75
C ASN A 240 30.04 -10.75 0.67
N GLU A 241 30.25 -11.08 -0.61
CA GLU A 241 30.14 -10.10 -1.70
C GLU A 241 28.67 -9.80 -1.99
N ILE A 242 27.80 -10.81 -1.98
CA ILE A 242 26.35 -10.61 -2.14
C ILE A 242 25.79 -9.82 -0.95
N ILE A 243 26.22 -10.13 0.28
CA ILE A 243 25.84 -9.39 1.49
C ILE A 243 26.21 -7.91 1.35
N LYS A 244 27.44 -7.59 0.89
CA LYS A 244 27.86 -6.20 0.65
C LYS A 244 26.97 -5.51 -0.38
N ILE A 245 26.62 -6.17 -1.49
CA ILE A 245 25.75 -5.61 -2.51
C ILE A 245 24.36 -5.31 -1.92
N ILE A 246 23.72 -6.29 -1.28
CA ILE A 246 22.38 -6.13 -0.69
C ILE A 246 22.37 -4.97 0.32
N THR A 247 23.37 -4.93 1.20
CA THR A 247 23.42 -3.94 2.27
C THR A 247 23.67 -2.53 1.75
N LYS A 248 24.54 -2.37 0.74
CA LYS A 248 24.75 -1.10 0.04
C LYS A 248 23.46 -0.60 -0.62
N GLU A 249 22.74 -1.48 -1.30
CA GLU A 249 21.55 -1.10 -2.06
C GLU A 249 20.33 -0.80 -1.16
N ILE A 250 20.20 -1.49 -0.02
CA ILE A 250 19.24 -1.17 1.05
C ILE A 250 19.49 0.24 1.60
N ILE A 251 20.75 0.61 1.85
CA ILE A 251 21.10 1.78 2.67
C ILE A 251 21.43 3.01 1.83
N SER A 252 21.48 2.84 0.51
CA SER A 252 21.70 3.91 -0.47
C SER A 252 20.74 5.10 -0.31
N GLY A 253 19.58 4.90 0.31
CA GLY A 253 18.59 5.94 0.56
C GLY A 253 18.87 6.80 1.81
N SER A 254 18.43 8.06 1.75
CA SER A 254 18.29 8.87 2.96
C SER A 254 17.32 8.20 3.94
N LYS A 255 17.69 8.13 5.22
CA LYS A 255 16.79 7.65 6.29
C LYS A 255 15.61 8.59 6.44
N ILE A 256 14.44 8.00 6.61
CA ILE A 256 13.18 8.70 6.75
C ILE A 256 12.49 8.23 8.04
N LYS A 257 11.89 9.15 8.78
CA LYS A 257 11.05 8.80 9.92
C LYS A 257 9.66 8.47 9.41
N ILE A 258 9.13 7.33 9.80
CA ILE A 258 7.78 6.90 9.39
C ILE A 258 6.80 7.22 10.52
N PRO A 259 5.71 7.98 10.28
CA PRO A 259 4.78 8.40 11.32
C PRO A 259 3.78 7.31 11.75
N GLY A 260 3.80 6.15 11.08
CA GLY A 260 2.86 5.06 11.27
C GLY A 260 3.23 3.82 10.46
N LYS A 261 2.22 2.99 10.18
CA LYS A 261 2.34 1.76 9.39
C LYS A 261 1.92 2.04 7.94
N PRO A 262 2.67 1.53 6.93
CA PRO A 262 2.30 1.72 5.53
C PRO A 262 1.10 0.83 5.16
N LEU A 263 0.14 1.40 4.42
CA LEU A 263 -0.97 0.68 3.77
C LEU A 263 -0.54 0.00 2.46
N ALA A 264 0.68 -0.51 2.46
CA ALA A 264 1.37 -1.06 1.29
C ALA A 264 1.44 -2.58 1.37
N PHE A 265 1.67 -3.23 0.24
CA PHE A 265 1.88 -4.66 0.21
C PHE A 265 3.27 -5.02 0.74
N LEU A 266 3.38 -6.00 1.64
CA LEU A 266 4.65 -6.53 2.13
C LEU A 266 5.18 -7.59 1.15
N ASN A 267 6.15 -7.24 0.31
CA ASN A 267 6.71 -8.14 -0.70
C ASN A 267 7.78 -9.07 -0.14
N ALA A 268 8.62 -8.57 0.77
CA ALA A 268 9.71 -9.36 1.33
C ALA A 268 10.06 -8.92 2.75
N GLN A 269 10.76 -9.80 3.46
CA GLN A 269 11.42 -9.49 4.72
C GLN A 269 12.89 -9.87 4.62
N ILE A 270 13.76 -9.00 5.13
CA ILE A 270 15.20 -9.21 5.18
C ILE A 270 15.58 -9.31 6.66
N ARG A 271 16.10 -10.46 7.06
CA ARG A 271 16.64 -10.68 8.41
C ARG A 271 18.15 -10.68 8.31
N ILE A 272 18.78 -9.66 8.86
CA ILE A 272 20.24 -9.53 8.90
C ILE A 272 20.69 -10.06 10.25
N ARG A 273 21.53 -11.09 10.26
CA ARG A 273 22.11 -11.63 11.48
C ARG A 273 23.59 -11.30 11.57
N ASP A 274 24.02 -10.71 12.68
CA ASP A 274 25.44 -10.43 12.93
C ASP A 274 26.18 -11.63 13.54
N ILE A 275 27.51 -11.52 13.64
CA ILE A 275 28.39 -12.53 14.27
C ILE A 275 28.12 -12.74 15.77
N ARG A 276 27.34 -11.87 16.41
CA ARG A 276 26.91 -11.97 17.82
C ARG A 276 25.50 -12.55 17.95
N GLU A 277 24.92 -13.01 16.84
CA GLU A 277 23.55 -13.51 16.73
C GLU A 277 22.45 -12.46 17.00
N ASN A 278 22.77 -11.16 16.93
CA ASN A 278 21.74 -10.12 16.92
C ASN A 278 21.04 -10.14 15.55
N GLU A 279 19.72 -9.98 15.56
CA GLU A 279 18.91 -9.97 14.34
C GLU A 279 18.28 -8.60 14.12
N ILE A 280 18.42 -8.07 12.90
CA ILE A 280 17.67 -6.90 12.44
C ILE A 280 16.68 -7.34 11.37
N LEU A 281 15.41 -7.00 11.58
CA LEU A 281 14.33 -7.24 10.63
C LEU A 281 14.03 -5.98 9.82
N ILE A 282 14.08 -6.10 8.50
CA ILE A 282 13.68 -5.06 7.55
C ILE A 282 12.50 -5.58 6.72
N ASN A 283 11.41 -4.83 6.72
CA ASN A 283 10.23 -5.13 5.89
C ASN A 283 10.30 -4.35 4.58
N ILE A 284 10.09 -5.03 3.44
CA ILE A 284 10.09 -4.45 2.09
C ILE A 284 8.67 -4.34 1.56
N TYR A 285 8.24 -3.12 1.27
CA TYR A 285 6.91 -2.77 0.80
C TYR A 285 6.91 -2.25 -0.63
N ASN A 286 5.99 -2.77 -1.45
CA ASN A 286 5.81 -2.46 -2.87
C ASN A 286 7.13 -2.43 -3.67
N ASN A 287 8.13 -3.21 -3.27
CA ASN A 287 9.51 -3.19 -3.78
C ASN A 287 10.18 -1.80 -3.81
N LYS A 288 9.69 -0.86 -3.01
CA LYS A 288 10.11 0.56 -3.04
C LYS A 288 10.49 1.12 -1.68
N LEU A 289 9.83 0.68 -0.62
CA LEU A 289 10.06 1.18 0.74
C LEU A 289 10.54 0.04 1.63
N ALA A 290 11.65 0.25 2.31
CA ALA A 290 12.11 -0.64 3.34
C ALA A 290 11.99 0.03 4.70
N THR A 291 11.63 -0.75 5.72
CA THR A 291 11.37 -0.21 7.06
C THR A 291 11.98 -1.09 8.14
N ASN A 292 12.58 -0.46 9.14
CA ASN A 292 12.78 -1.04 10.46
C ASN A 292 11.65 -0.53 11.37
N GLU A 293 10.61 -1.36 11.54
CA GLU A 293 9.44 -0.96 12.32
C GLU A 293 9.74 -0.76 13.81
N ALA A 294 10.74 -1.44 14.37
CA ALA A 294 11.11 -1.29 15.79
C ALA A 294 11.59 0.13 16.10
N GLU A 295 12.16 0.81 15.12
CA GLU A 295 12.75 2.14 15.27
C GLU A 295 11.96 3.24 14.53
N ASN A 296 10.87 2.87 13.86
CA ASN A 296 10.07 3.77 13.01
C ASN A 296 10.90 4.50 11.94
N ILE A 297 11.85 3.79 11.35
CA ILE A 297 12.72 4.30 10.30
C ILE A 297 12.45 3.54 9.02
N GLY A 298 12.50 4.24 7.89
CA GLY A 298 12.58 3.61 6.59
C GLY A 298 13.58 4.29 5.68
N PHE A 299 13.61 3.79 4.46
CA PHE A 299 14.41 4.28 3.36
C PHE A 299 13.82 3.73 2.07
N TYR A 300 13.96 4.49 0.99
CA TYR A 300 13.57 3.99 -0.32
C TYR A 300 14.65 3.12 -0.91
N LEU A 301 14.22 2.09 -1.61
CA LEU A 301 15.08 1.10 -2.21
C LEU A 301 15.54 1.56 -3.58
N SER A 302 16.85 1.50 -3.81
CA SER A 302 17.43 1.67 -5.13
C SER A 302 16.73 0.75 -6.14
N PRO A 303 16.45 1.22 -7.38
CA PRO A 303 15.91 0.37 -8.45
C PRO A 303 16.76 -0.89 -8.69
N LYS A 304 18.09 -0.79 -8.48
CA LYS A 304 19.01 -1.94 -8.62
C LYS A 304 18.72 -3.02 -7.58
N LEU A 305 18.33 -2.66 -6.35
CA LEU A 305 17.91 -3.64 -5.35
C LEU A 305 16.66 -4.39 -5.81
N SER A 306 15.67 -3.69 -6.35
CA SER A 306 14.45 -4.35 -6.82
C SER A 306 14.77 -5.35 -7.93
N SER A 307 15.66 -5.02 -8.86
CA SER A 307 16.13 -5.96 -9.89
C SER A 307 16.91 -7.13 -9.30
N LEU A 308 17.80 -6.86 -8.33
CA LEU A 308 18.56 -7.90 -7.64
C LEU A 308 17.63 -8.88 -6.91
N LEU A 309 16.68 -8.38 -6.13
CA LEU A 309 15.73 -9.22 -5.38
C LEU A 309 14.92 -10.12 -6.32
N LYS A 310 14.47 -9.60 -7.47
CA LYS A 310 13.81 -10.41 -8.51
C LYS A 310 14.72 -11.50 -9.08
N SER A 311 15.98 -11.16 -9.37
CA SER A 311 16.94 -12.14 -9.88
C SER A 311 17.24 -13.25 -8.86
N LEU A 312 17.23 -12.92 -7.56
CA LEU A 312 17.44 -13.87 -6.47
C LEU A 312 16.21 -14.76 -6.21
N SER A 313 15.00 -14.25 -6.45
CA SER A 313 13.76 -15.03 -6.33
C SER A 313 13.42 -15.85 -7.59
N GLY A 314 14.20 -15.72 -8.67
CA GLY A 314 13.91 -16.38 -9.95
C GLY A 314 12.68 -15.82 -10.68
N GLU A 315 12.16 -14.66 -10.28
CA GLU A 315 11.09 -13.95 -10.99
C GLU A 315 11.69 -13.15 -12.15
N ASN A 316 11.51 -13.63 -13.39
CA ASN A 316 11.88 -12.90 -14.62
C ASN A 316 10.74 -12.00 -15.10
#